data_AF-A0A7Y2CV85-F1
#
_entry.id   AF-A0A7Y2CV85-F1
#
_cell.length_a   1.000
_cell.length_b   1.000
_cell.length_c   1.000
_cell.angle_alpha   90.00
_cell.angle_beta   90.00
_cell.angle_gamma   90.00
#
_symmetry.space_group_name_H-M   'P 1'
#
loop_
_entity.id
_entity.type
_entity.pdbx_description
1 polymer ?
#
loop_
_entity_poly.entity_id
_entity_poly.type
_entity_poly.pdbx_seq_one_letter_code
_entity_poly.pdbx_strand_id
1 'polypeptide(L)' 'MLRFLILLFAMLIGFGWGIWYDRKLMAGECAAGEGEWTGTICVNSELLQ' A
#
# COMPACT_ATOMS: atom_id res chain seq x y z
N MET A 1 24.19 16.21 12.74
CA MET A 1 23.20 15.14 12.96
C MET A 1 21.82 15.44 12.34
N LEU A 2 21.35 16.69 12.36
CA LEU A 2 20.05 17.09 11.76
C LEU A 2 19.82 16.61 10.31
N ARG A 3 20.86 16.67 9.47
CA ARG A 3 20.79 16.18 8.07
C ARG A 3 20.43 14.70 7.95
N PHE A 4 20.87 13.85 8.87
CA PHE A 4 20.50 12.43 8.87
C PHE A 4 19.06 12.22 9.34
N LEU A 5 18.59 13.02 10.29
CA LEU A 5 17.19 12.97 10.75
C LEU A 5 16.22 13.36 9.63
N ILE A 6 16.57 14.35 8.82
CA ILE A 6 15.76 14.76 7.66
C ILE A 6 15.65 13.63 6.64
N LEU A 7 16.75 12.95 6.34
CA LEU A 7 16.76 11.81 5.41
C LEU A 7 15.95 10.63 5.94
N LEU A 8 16.06 10.33 7.24
CA LEU A 8 15.25 9.32 7.91
C LEU A 8 13.76 9.65 7.84
N PHE A 9 13.38 10.90 8.09
CA PHE A 9 12.00 11.34 7.98
C PHE A 9 11.47 11.22 6.55
N ALA A 10 12.23 11.67 5.56
CA ALA A 10 11.86 11.53 4.15
C ALA A 10 11.67 10.04 3.76
N MET A 11 12.55 9.16 4.24
CA MET A 11 12.45 7.72 4.02
C MET A 11 11.18 7.13 4.67
N LEU A 12 10.90 7.45 5.93
CA LEU A 12 9.71 6.95 6.64
C LEU A 12 8.41 7.45 6.01
N ILE A 13 8.36 8.73 5.60
CA ILE A 13 7.21 9.31 4.92
C ILE A 13 6.99 8.62 3.57
N GLY A 14 8.05 8.51 2.75
CA GLY A 14 7.96 7.85 1.45
C GLY A 14 7.55 6.38 1.55
N PHE A 15 8.10 5.66 2.52
CA PHE A 15 7.76 4.26 2.78
C PHE A 15 6.30 4.10 3.23
N GLY A 16 5.85 4.91 4.19
CA GLY A 16 4.46 4.88 4.66
C GLY A 16 3.46 5.25 3.57
N TRP A 17 3.80 6.24 2.73
CA TRP A 17 2.96 6.62 1.60
C TRP A 17 2.92 5.51 0.54
N GLY A 18 4.05 4.88 0.24
CA GLY A 18 4.11 3.74 -0.69
C GLY A 18 3.19 2.60 -0.25
N ILE A 19 3.25 2.19 1.01
CA ILE A 19 2.37 1.15 1.56
C ILE A 19 0.89 1.56 1.49
N TRP A 20 0.59 2.81 1.85
CA TRP A 20 -0.80 3.28 1.80
C TRP A 20 -1.34 3.32 0.37
N TYR A 21 -0.52 3.77 -0.58
CA TYR A 21 -0.87 3.81 -1.99
C TYR A 21 -1.14 2.40 -2.53
N ASP A 22 -0.24 1.46 -2.25
CA ASP A 22 -0.35 0.07 -2.68
C ASP A 22 -1.63 -0.58 -2.12
N ARG A 23 -1.89 -0.43 -0.82
CA ARG A 23 -3.12 -0.94 -0.19
C ARG A 23 -4.38 -0.29 -0.75
N LYS A 24 -4.35 1.01 -1.04
CA LYS A 24 -5.49 1.72 -1.62
C LYS A 24 -5.76 1.28 -3.04
N LEU A 25 -4.71 1.06 -3.83
CA LEU A 25 -4.82 0.54 -5.19
C LEU A 25 -5.41 -0.87 -5.18
N MET A 26 -4.84 -1.77 -4.37
CA MET A 26 -5.34 -3.14 -4.19
C MET A 26 -6.80 -3.16 -3.73
N ALA A 27 -7.18 -2.31 -2.78
CA ALA A 27 -8.57 -2.20 -2.33
C ALA A 27 -9.51 -1.68 -3.42
N GLY A 28 -9.05 -0.73 -4.24
CA GLY A 28 -9.83 -0.19 -5.37
C GLY A 28 -10.03 -1.21 -6.47
N GLU A 29 -8.98 -1.96 -6.81
CA GLU A 29 -9.05 -3.06 -7.78
C GLU A 29 -9.90 -4.23 -7.25
N CYS A 30 -9.82 -4.52 -5.96
CA CYS A 30 -10.68 -5.51 -5.30
C CYS A 30 -12.16 -5.14 -5.38
N ALA A 31 -12.50 -3.87 -5.12
CA ALA A 31 -13.87 -3.38 -5.23
C ALA A 31 -14.40 -3.38 -6.68
N ALA A 32 -13.51 -3.41 -7.67
CA ALA A 32 -13.86 -3.48 -9.09
C ALA A 32 -13.94 -4.91 -9.64
N GLY A 33 -13.39 -5.91 -8.93
CA GLY A 33 -13.37 -7.32 -9.32
C GLY A 33 -14.17 -8.24 -8.38
N GLU A 34 -14.07 -9.56 -8.57
CA GLU A 34 -14.82 -10.57 -7.79
C GLU A 34 -14.17 -10.97 -6.44
N GLY A 35 -13.21 -10.16 -5.95
CA GLY A 35 -12.43 -10.51 -4.75
C GLY A 35 -12.96 -9.91 -3.45
N GLU A 36 -12.65 -10.56 -2.32
CA GLU A 36 -13.00 -10.06 -0.98
C GLU A 36 -11.81 -9.32 -0.35
N TRP A 37 -12.05 -8.08 0.07
CA TRP A 37 -11.01 -7.26 0.71
C TRP A 37 -10.84 -7.61 2.19
N THR A 38 -9.68 -8.15 2.54
CA THR A 38 -9.36 -8.58 3.92
C THR A 38 -8.67 -7.50 4.76
N GLY A 39 -8.59 -6.26 4.26
CA GLY A 39 -7.93 -5.13 4.95
C GLY A 39 -6.46 -4.94 4.57
N THR A 40 -5.82 -5.94 3.99
CA THR A 40 -4.42 -5.84 3.51
C THR A 40 -4.21 -6.41 2.11
N ILE A 41 -4.96 -7.44 1.73
CA ILE A 41 -4.92 -8.08 0.42
C ILE A 41 -6.35 -8.35 -0.07
N CYS A 42 -6.53 -8.40 -1.39
CA CYS A 42 -7.76 -8.88 -1.99
C CYS A 42 -7.66 -10.39 -2.20
N VAL A 43 -8.51 -11.19 -1.57
CA VAL A 43 -8.48 -12.66 -1.71
C VAL A 43 -9.43 -13.06 -2.83
N ASN A 44 -9.06 -14.07 -3.62
CA ASN A 44 -9.78 -14.48 -4.83
C ASN A 44 -9.85 -13.37 -5.91
N SER A 45 -8.91 -12.43 -5.91
CA SER A 45 -8.77 -11.51 -7.04
C SER A 45 -8.12 -12.22 -8.23
N GLU A 46 -8.56 -11.84 -9.42
CA GLU A 46 -7.98 -12.27 -10.70
C GLU A 46 -6.49 -11.86 -10.84
N LEU A 47 -6.04 -10.90 -10.03
CA LEU A 47 -4.67 -10.37 -9.98
C LEU A 47 -3.68 -11.24 -9.18
N LEU A 48 -4.18 -12.19 -8.37
CA LEU A 48 -3.37 -13.10 -7.55
C LEU A 48 -3.26 -14.52 -8.14
N GLN A 49 -3.86 -14.76 -9.31
CA GLN A 49 -3.62 -15.94 -10.15
C GLN A 49 -2.49 -15.67 -11.15
#